data_AF-A0A940XBV3-F1
#
_entry.id   AF-A0A940XBV3-F1
#
_cell.length_a   1.000
_cell.length_b   1.000
_cell.length_c   1.000
_cell.angle_alpha   90.00
_cell.angle_beta   90.00
_cell.angle_gamma   90.00
#
_symmetry.space_group_name_H-M   'P 1'
#
loop_
_entity.id
_entity.type
_entity.pdbx_description
1 polymer ?
#
loop_
_entity_poly.entity_id
_entity_poly.type
_entity_poly.pdbx_seq_one_letter_code
_entity_poly.pdbx_strand_id
1 'polypeptide(L)' 'MEGKDLYNSLVSKRDFSGNTADEYAQFLMTLFFHLGTDLFPLLESAKKESKVLSLKTELSNGNVLVDDYSVEDIILI' A
#
# COMPACT_ATOMS: atom_id res chain seq x y z
N MET A 1 -7.89 7.99 13.21
CA MET A 1 -8.36 7.83 11.83
C MET A 1 -8.46 6.35 11.59
N GLU A 2 -9.63 5.88 11.18
CA GLU A 2 -9.85 4.49 10.81
C GLU A 2 -9.22 4.21 9.44
N GLY A 3 -8.95 2.95 9.14
CA GLY A 3 -8.17 2.55 7.95
C GLY A 3 -8.78 3.01 6.63
N LYS A 4 -10.11 3.11 6.55
CA LYS A 4 -10.81 3.69 5.39
C LYS A 4 -10.48 5.19 5.20
N ASP A 5 -10.48 5.96 6.28
CA ASP A 5 -10.15 7.39 6.22
C ASP A 5 -8.67 7.60 5.89
N LEU A 6 -7.80 6.74 6.43
CA LEU A 6 -6.37 6.73 6.10
C LEU A 6 -6.16 6.45 4.61
N TYR A 7 -6.79 5.41 4.10
CA TYR A 7 -6.73 5.06 2.69
C TYR A 7 -7.19 6.23 1.80
N ASN A 8 -8.37 6.79 2.07
CA ASN A 8 -8.92 7.91 1.30
C ASN A 8 -7.98 9.13 1.32
N SER A 9 -7.41 9.46 2.49
CA SER A 9 -6.48 10.59 2.63
C SER A 9 -5.15 10.38 1.92
N LEU A 10 -4.71 9.13 1.74
CA LEU A 10 -3.46 8.81 1.05
C LEU A 10 -3.69 8.75 -0.46
N VAL A 11 -4.77 8.10 -0.91
CA VAL A 11 -5.11 7.99 -2.33
C VAL A 11 -5.53 9.32 -2.95
N SER A 12 -6.09 10.25 -2.16
CA SER A 12 -6.39 11.60 -2.64
C SER A 12 -5.16 12.41 -3.07
N LYS A 13 -3.95 11.90 -2.81
CA LYS A 13 -2.68 12.50 -3.26
C LYS A 13 -2.29 12.09 -4.68
N ARG A 14 -3.07 11.20 -5.33
CA ARG A 14 -2.89 10.80 -6.72
C ARG A 14 -3.07 12.00 -7.63
N ASP A 15 -1.97 12.49 -8.19
CA ASP A 15 -1.90 13.69 -9.04
C ASP A 15 -1.20 13.47 -10.38
N PHE A 16 -0.74 12.24 -10.66
CA PHE A 16 -0.03 11.84 -11.88
C PHE A 16 1.30 12.56 -12.12
N SER A 17 1.85 13.20 -11.10
CA SER A 17 3.16 13.87 -11.20
C SER A 17 4.34 12.90 -11.13
N GLY A 18 4.12 11.66 -10.68
CA GLY A 18 5.20 10.70 -10.40
C GLY A 18 6.05 11.06 -9.18
N ASN A 19 5.57 11.95 -8.31
CA ASN A 19 6.24 12.21 -7.04
C ASN A 19 5.99 11.06 -6.05
N THR A 20 6.77 11.00 -4.96
CA THR A 20 6.65 9.90 -3.97
C THR A 20 5.24 9.73 -3.38
N ALA A 21 4.49 10.82 -3.19
CA ALA A 21 3.14 10.74 -2.67
C ALA A 21 2.14 10.20 -3.72
N ASP A 22 2.34 10.57 -4.99
CA ASP A 22 1.58 10.08 -6.13
C ASP A 22 1.83 8.59 -6.40
N GLU A 23 3.10 8.18 -6.40
CA GLU A 23 3.50 6.78 -6.56
C GLU A 23 2.96 5.92 -5.42
N TYR A 24 3.04 6.41 -4.18
CA TYR A 24 2.48 5.71 -3.03
C TYR A 24 0.95 5.62 -3.10
N ALA A 25 0.26 6.68 -3.55
CA ALA A 25 -1.17 6.65 -3.78
C ALA A 25 -1.55 5.59 -4.83
N GLN A 26 -0.80 5.51 -5.94
CA GLN A 26 -0.99 4.46 -6.94
C GLN A 26 -0.79 3.06 -6.37
N PHE A 27 0.29 2.87 -5.61
CA PHE A 27 0.60 1.59 -4.98
C PHE A 27 -0.53 1.14 -4.05
N LEU A 28 -1.08 2.05 -3.23
CA LEU A 28 -2.21 1.74 -2.37
C LEU A 28 -3.48 1.41 -3.16
N MET A 29 -3.73 2.07 -4.29
CA MET A 29 -4.85 1.69 -5.17
C MET A 29 -4.67 0.28 -5.72
N THR A 30 -3.45 -0.09 -6.13
CA THR A 30 -3.13 -1.47 -6.54
C THR A 30 -3.36 -2.44 -5.39
N LEU A 31 -2.83 -2.18 -4.19
CA LEU A 31 -3.06 -3.06 -3.05
C LEU A 31 -4.54 -3.20 -2.69
N PHE A 32 -5.33 -2.13 -2.78
CA PHE A 32 -6.76 -2.19 -2.53
C PHE A 32 -7.50 -3.05 -3.56
N PHE A 33 -7.03 -3.08 -4.80
CA PHE A 33 -7.59 -3.97 -5.83
C PHE A 33 -7.42 -5.45 -5.48
N HIS A 34 -6.27 -5.85 -4.92
CA HIS A 34 -6.01 -7.24 -4.54
C HIS A 34 -6.51 -7.62 -3.13
N LEU A 35 -6.34 -6.73 -2.16
CA LEU A 35 -6.60 -7.00 -0.73
C LEU A 35 -7.97 -6.51 -0.25
N GLY A 36 -8.60 -5.60 -0.99
CA GLY A 36 -9.85 -4.96 -0.56
C GLY A 36 -9.73 -4.33 0.82
N THR A 37 -10.69 -4.65 1.71
CA THR A 37 -10.75 -4.09 3.06
C THR A 37 -9.67 -4.61 4.01
N ASP A 38 -8.99 -5.70 3.67
CA ASP A 38 -7.89 -6.25 4.48
C ASP A 38 -6.66 -5.31 4.48
N LEU A 39 -6.62 -4.34 3.57
CA LEU A 39 -5.64 -3.26 3.57
C LEU A 39 -5.79 -2.31 4.78
N PHE A 40 -6.99 -2.14 5.32
CA PHE A 40 -7.27 -1.11 6.34
C PHE A 40 -6.52 -1.36 7.65
N PRO A 41 -6.54 -2.56 8.26
CA PRO A 41 -5.75 -2.84 9.46
C PRO A 41 -4.24 -2.70 9.24
N LEU A 42 -3.75 -2.97 8.02
CA LEU A 42 -2.33 -2.79 7.66
C LEU A 42 -1.95 -1.31 7.69
N LEU A 43 -2.77 -0.44 7.10
CA LEU A 43 -2.56 1.01 7.11
C LEU A 43 -2.61 1.59 8.52
N GLU A 44 -3.52 1.10 9.36
CA GLU A 44 -3.60 1.49 10.77
C GLU A 44 -2.33 1.09 11.54
N SER A 45 -1.84 -0.14 11.32
CA SER A 45 -0.62 -0.65 11.93
C SER A 45 0.61 0.16 11.49
N ALA A 46 0.73 0.43 10.18
CA ALA A 46 1.80 1.26 9.63
C ALA A 46 1.78 2.66 10.25
N LYS A 47 0.61 3.30 10.34
CA LYS A 47 0.47 4.60 10.99
C LYS A 47 0.87 4.57 12.47
N LYS A 48 0.46 3.53 13.21
CA LYS A 48 0.80 3.37 14.63
C LYS A 48 2.31 3.24 14.83
N GLU A 49 3.00 2.61 13.89
CA GLU A 49 4.46 2.43 13.89
C GLU A 49 5.22 3.57 13.21
N SER A 50 4.53 4.59 12.68
CA SER A 50 5.13 5.66 11.87
C SER A 50 5.91 5.14 10.64
N LYS A 51 5.38 4.08 10.03
CA LYS A 51 5.91 3.36 8.87
C LYS A 51 4.98 3.47 7.66
N VAL A 52 5.45 2.98 6.52
CA VAL A 52 4.64 2.81 5.30
C VAL A 52 4.55 1.35 4.89
N LEU A 53 3.57 1.02 4.06
CA LEU A 53 3.46 -0.32 3.47
C LEU A 53 4.42 -0.45 2.29
N SER A 54 5.02 -1.63 2.15
CA SER A 54 5.84 -2.01 1.00
C SER A 54 5.62 -3.50 0.70
N LEU A 55 5.98 -3.94 -0.50
CA LEU A 55 6.08 -5.36 -0.81
C LEU A 55 7.37 -5.94 -0.21
N LYS A 56 7.36 -7.25 0.07
CA LYS A 56 8.58 -8.01 0.34
C LYS A 56 9.62 -7.79 -0.76
N THR A 57 10.89 -7.72 -0.39
CA THR A 57 12.02 -7.45 -1.30
C THR A 57 12.08 -8.45 -2.47
N GLU A 58 11.69 -9.70 -2.23
CA GLU A 58 11.68 -10.77 -3.23
C GLU A 58 10.71 -10.48 -4.38
N LEU A 59 9.58 -9.82 -4.09
CA LEU A 59 8.57 -9.43 -5.06
C LEU A 59 8.91 -8.10 -5.74
N SER A 60 9.51 -7.19 -4.98
CA SER A 60 9.87 -5.84 -5.46
C SER A 60 10.99 -5.88 -6.51
N ASN A 61 11.85 -6.89 -6.48
CA ASN A 61 13.01 -7.01 -7.38
C ASN A 61 12.68 -7.66 -8.74
N GLY A 62 11.42 -7.94 -9.05
CA GLY A 62 10.99 -8.44 -10.36
C GLY A 62 11.41 -9.89 -10.68
N ASN A 63 11.94 -10.62 -9.69
CA ASN A 63 12.31 -12.03 -9.84
C ASN A 63 11.09 -12.96 -9.79
N VAL A 64 9.93 -12.45 -9.40
CA VAL A 64 8.67 -13.19 -9.27
C VAL A 64 7.58 -12.39 -9.96
N LEU A 65 6.97 -12.97 -10.99
CA LEU A 65 5.72 -12.45 -11.54
C LEU A 65 4.60 -12.88 -10.61
N VAL A 66 3.88 -11.90 -10.05
CA VAL A 66 2.77 -12.12 -9.13
C VAL A 66 1.51 -11.61 -9.81
N ASP A 67 0.53 -12.50 -9.99
CA ASP A 67 -0.77 -12.13 -10.53
C ASP A 67 -1.61 -11.39 -9.49
N ASP A 68 -1.56 -11.82 -8.22
CA ASP A 68 -2.30 -11.23 -7.11
C ASP A 68 -1.44 -11.09 -5.84
N TYR A 69 -1.51 -9.93 -5.19
CA TYR A 69 -0.88 -9.72 -3.89
C TYR A 69 -1.78 -10.20 -2.74
N SER A 70 -1.16 -10.78 -1.72
CA SER A 70 -1.79 -11.17 -0.46
C SER A 70 -1.30 -10.31 0.72
N VAL A 71 -1.99 -10.37 1.86
CA VAL A 71 -1.56 -9.67 3.08
C VAL A 71 -0.16 -10.10 3.52
N GLU A 72 0.20 -11.37 3.30
CA GLU A 72 1.51 -11.91 3.66
C GLU A 72 2.65 -11.30 2.84
N ASP A 73 2.35 -10.70 1.69
CA ASP A 73 3.34 -10.07 0.81
C ASP A 73 3.70 -8.64 1.25
N ILE A 74 2.95 -8.09 2.21
CA ILE A 74 3.09 -6.71 2.68
C ILE A 74 3.98 -6.67 3.91
N ILE A 75 4.93 -5.73 3.91
CA ILE A 75 5.80 -5.40 5.04
C ILE A 75 5.65 -3.93 5.40
N LEU A 76 5.97 -3.60 6.65
CA LEU A 76 6.01 -2.22 7.15
C LEU A 76 7.47 -1.77 7.22
N ILE A 77 7.79 -0.65 6.56
CA ILE A 77 9.14 -0.06 6.50
C ILE A 77 9.20 1.34 7.11
#